data_AF-T1C8D6-F1
#
_entry.id   AF-T1C8D6-F1
#
_cell.length_a   1.000
_cell.length_b   1.000
_cell.length_c   1.000
_cell.angle_alpha   90.00
_cell.angle_beta   90.00
_cell.angle_gamma   90.00
#
_symmetry.space_group_name_H-M   'P 1'
#
loop_
_entity.id
_entity.type
_entity.pdbx_description
1 polymer ?
#
loop_
_entity_poly.entity_id
_entity_poly.type
_entity_poly.pdbx_seq_one_letter_code
_entity_poly.pdbx_strand_id
1 'polypeptide(L)'
;YVFEMQHPTETDWKKYEREYAERVRYVGRELNSLTGEAISSIRTEKSNLGKPQKLQLQQKVVTLLLKSIFEKHNRPMAGLLSLFGAFLGIDVSYKTVERLYSDELVQMALHNMFVLTIKRRCGRIIDTSG
;
A
#
# COMPACT_ATOMS: atom_id res chain seq x y z
N TYR A 1 -10.65 7.41 -16.21
CA TYR A 1 -9.60 6.86 -17.08
C TYR A 1 -9.37 5.41 -16.69
N VAL A 2 -9.99 4.49 -17.42
CA VAL A 2 -9.74 3.06 -17.31
C VAL A 2 -8.48 2.79 -18.11
N PHE A 3 -7.46 2.20 -17.50
CA PHE A 3 -6.26 1.75 -18.20
C PHE A 3 -6.64 0.44 -18.91
N GLU A 4 -7.19 0.53 -20.12
CA GLU A 4 -7.41 -0.67 -20.93
C GLU A 4 -6.03 -1.26 -21.28
N MET A 5 -5.73 -2.44 -20.72
CA MET A 5 -4.56 -3.20 -21.11
C MET A 5 -4.76 -3.65 -22.56
N GLN A 6 -4.17 -2.93 -23.50
CA GLN A 6 -4.04 -3.41 -24.86
C GLN A 6 -3.12 -4.65 -24.84
N HIS A 7 -3.71 -5.83 -25.05
CA HIS A 7 -2.96 -7.07 -25.20
C HIS A 7 -2.33 -7.09 -26.60
N PRO A 8 -0.99 -7.07 -26.74
CA PRO A 8 -0.37 -7.04 -28.04
C PRO A 8 -0.60 -8.39 -28.75
N THR A 9 -1.00 -8.32 -30.02
CA THR A 9 -1.47 -9.45 -30.82
C THR A 9 -0.37 -10.42 -31.27
N GLU A 10 0.90 -10.07 -31.08
CA GLU A 10 2.05 -10.97 -31.27
C GLU A 10 3.21 -10.43 -30.41
N THR A 11 3.45 -11.05 -29.25
CA THR A 11 4.53 -10.60 -28.35
C THR A 11 5.54 -11.72 -28.17
N ASP A 12 6.83 -11.40 -28.30
CA ASP A 12 7.89 -12.22 -27.72
C ASP A 12 7.57 -12.37 -26.22
N TRP A 13 7.02 -13.53 -25.86
CA TRP A 13 6.52 -13.81 -24.52
C TRP A 13 7.60 -13.59 -23.46
N LYS A 14 8.86 -13.93 -23.78
CA LYS A 14 10.00 -13.74 -22.86
C LYS A 14 10.30 -12.27 -22.65
N LYS A 15 10.20 -11.45 -23.70
CA LYS A 15 10.36 -9.99 -23.60
C LYS A 15 9.21 -9.37 -22.79
N TYR A 16 7.97 -9.76 -23.08
CA TYR A 16 6.80 -9.31 -22.33
C TYR A 16 6.91 -9.62 -20.84
N GLU A 17 7.22 -10.87 -20.49
CA GLU A 17 7.36 -11.33 -19.12
C GLU A 17 8.47 -10.57 -18.37
N ARG A 18 9.61 -10.33 -19.04
CA ARG A 18 10.70 -9.53 -18.49
C ARG A 18 10.28 -8.10 -18.21
N GLU A 19 9.72 -7.41 -19.20
CA GLU A 19 9.27 -6.03 -19.05
C GLU A 19 8.15 -5.90 -18.00
N TYR A 20 7.24 -6.87 -17.95
CA TYR A 20 6.21 -6.93 -16.92
C TYR A 20 6.82 -7.07 -15.53
N ALA A 21 7.76 -8.00 -15.33
CA ALA A 21 8.45 -8.17 -14.07
C ALA A 21 9.22 -6.91 -13.65
N GLU A 22 9.86 -6.21 -14.59
CA GLU A 22 10.53 -4.94 -14.33
C GLU A 22 9.56 -3.83 -13.92
N ARG A 23 8.42 -3.70 -14.60
CA ARG A 23 7.36 -2.76 -14.21
C ARG A 23 6.83 -3.05 -12.81
N VAL A 24 6.57 -4.31 -12.48
CA VAL A 24 6.10 -4.72 -11.14
C VAL A 24 7.14 -4.36 -10.07
N ARG A 25 8.43 -4.64 -10.31
CA ARG A 25 9.51 -4.27 -9.38
C ARG A 25 9.64 -2.76 -9.21
N TYR A 26 9.53 -1.99 -10.30
CA TYR A 26 9.57 -0.54 -10.26
C TYR A 26 8.41 0.02 -9.43
N VAL A 27 7.17 -0.39 -9.73
CA VAL A 27 5.97 0.02 -8.99
C VAL A 27 6.09 -0.35 -7.50
N GLY A 28 6.58 -1.54 -7.19
CA GLY A 28 6.79 -1.97 -5.80
C GLY A 28 7.76 -1.06 -5.03
N ARG A 29 8.88 -0.67 -5.64
CA ARG A 29 9.84 0.26 -5.03
C ARG A 29 9.24 1.66 -4.84
N GLU A 30 8.56 2.16 -5.87
CA GLU A 30 7.96 3.49 -5.86
C GLU A 30 6.86 3.60 -4.79
N LEU A 31 5.99 2.59 -4.69
CA LEU A 31 4.96 2.50 -3.66
C LEU A 31 5.57 2.47 -2.26
N ASN A 32 6.64 1.71 -2.05
CA ASN A 32 7.30 1.64 -0.75
C ASN A 32 7.93 2.98 -0.36
N SER A 33 8.60 3.66 -1.30
CA SER A 33 9.16 5.00 -1.09
C SER A 33 8.08 6.02 -0.76
N LEU A 34 6.98 6.04 -1.54
CA LEU A 34 5.85 6.94 -1.33
C LEU A 34 5.20 6.71 0.05
N THR A 35 5.06 5.45 0.45
CA THR A 35 4.51 5.09 1.77
C THR A 35 5.41 5.58 2.90
N GLY A 36 6.73 5.39 2.77
CA GLY A 36 7.69 5.88 3.75
C GLY A 36 7.67 7.40 3.91
N GLU A 37 7.63 8.12 2.78
CA GLU A 37 7.54 9.59 2.78
C GLU A 37 6.24 10.08 3.43
N ALA A 38 5.10 9.50 3.06
CA ALA A 38 3.79 9.86 3.60
C ALA A 38 3.65 9.61 5.11
N ILE A 39 4.33 8.58 5.64
CA ILE A 39 4.37 8.29 7.07
C ILE A 39 5.34 9.22 7.79
N SER A 40 6.47 9.55 7.18
CA SER A 40 7.48 10.41 7.80
C SER A 40 7.00 11.84 8.04
N SER A 41 5.99 12.31 7.28
CA SER A 41 5.37 13.61 7.47
C SER A 41 4.41 13.68 8.66
N ILE A 42 4.02 12.54 9.22
CA ILE A 42 3.09 12.48 10.36
C ILE A 42 3.86 12.71 11.65
N ARG A 43 3.46 13.74 12.42
CA ARG A 43 4.04 14.00 13.74
C ARG A 43 3.16 13.36 14.81
N THR A 44 3.64 12.25 15.38
CA THR A 44 2.97 11.63 16.54
C THR A 44 3.68 12.02 17.83
N GLU A 45 2.94 12.54 18.80
CA GLU A 45 3.42 12.55 20.18
C GLU A 45 3.35 11.12 20.72
N LYS A 46 4.46 10.62 21.27
CA LYS A 46 4.47 9.30 21.91
C LYS A 46 3.59 9.34 23.15
N SER A 47 2.34 8.91 23.03
CA SER A 47 1.55 8.54 24.19
C SER A 47 2.14 7.27 24.79
N ASN A 48 2.75 7.36 25.96
CA ASN A 48 3.31 6.22 26.70
C ASN A 48 2.23 5.30 27.30
N LEU A 49 0.97 5.45 26.89
CA LEU A 49 -0.20 4.76 27.43
C LEU A 49 -0.77 3.79 26.38
N GLY A 50 -0.34 2.53 26.42
CA GLY A 50 -0.94 1.45 25.63
C GLY A 50 -0.04 0.24 25.39
N LYS A 51 -0.65 -0.90 25.02
CA LYS A 51 0.07 -2.08 24.54
C LYS A 51 0.77 -1.73 23.23
N PRO A 52 2.05 -2.12 23.03
CA PRO A 52 2.73 -1.88 21.76
C PRO A 52 1.90 -2.45 20.60
N GLN A 53 1.68 -1.63 19.56
CA GLN A 53 0.91 -2.06 18.41
C GLN A 53 1.61 -3.24 17.75
N LYS A 54 0.86 -4.32 17.48
CA LYS A 54 1.40 -5.52 16.79
C LYS A 54 1.92 -5.21 15.38
N LEU A 55 1.44 -4.12 14.76
CA LEU A 55 1.77 -3.70 13.40
C LEU A 55 2.31 -2.27 13.41
N GLN A 56 3.44 -2.05 12.75
CA GLN A 56 3.92 -0.71 12.44
C GLN A 56 2.98 -0.04 11.44
N LEU A 57 2.88 1.29 11.47
CA LEU A 57 2.00 2.06 10.59
C LEU A 57 2.24 1.73 9.10
N GLN A 58 3.49 1.57 8.69
CA GLN A 58 3.85 1.17 7.32
C GLN A 58 3.27 -0.19 6.93
N GLN A 59 3.34 -1.18 7.82
CA GLN A 59 2.78 -2.52 7.57
C GLN A 59 1.26 -2.46 7.41
N LYS A 60 0.58 -1.61 8.20
CA LYS A 60 -0.87 -1.39 8.10
C LYS A 60 -1.26 -0.80 6.73
N VAL A 61 -0.57 0.25 6.31
CA VAL A 61 -0.83 0.91 5.02
C VAL A 61 -0.57 -0.04 3.86
N VAL A 62 0.58 -0.72 3.85
CA VAL A 62 0.91 -1.72 2.81
C VAL A 62 -0.13 -2.84 2.74
N THR A 63 -0.62 -3.32 3.89
CA THR A 63 -1.68 -4.33 3.94
C THR A 63 -2.95 -3.88 3.22
N LEU A 64 -3.39 -2.64 3.45
CA LEU A 64 -4.57 -2.08 2.77
C LEU A 64 -4.32 -1.91 1.27
N LEU A 65 -3.15 -1.44 0.87
CA LEU A 65 -2.80 -1.27 -0.54
C LEU A 65 -2.80 -2.62 -1.28
N LEU A 66 -2.21 -3.66 -0.69
CA LEU A 66 -2.24 -5.01 -1.26
C LEU A 66 -3.68 -5.51 -1.40
N LYS A 67 -4.53 -5.32 -0.37
CA LYS A 67 -5.94 -5.67 -0.46
C LYS A 67 -6.62 -4.98 -1.64
N SER A 68 -6.35 -3.69 -1.84
CA SER A 68 -6.94 -2.92 -2.93
C SER A 68 -6.44 -3.38 -4.30
N ILE A 69 -5.13 -3.66 -4.45
CA ILE A 69 -4.53 -4.12 -5.72
C ILE A 69 -5.08 -5.49 -6.14
N PHE A 70 -5.27 -6.40 -5.19
CA PHE A 70 -5.72 -7.74 -5.52
C PHE A 70 -7.20 -7.81 -5.90
N GLU A 71 -7.99 -6.74 -5.68
CA GLU A 71 -9.43 -6.63 -6.01
C GLU A 71 -10.29 -7.85 -5.63
N LYS A 72 -9.81 -8.69 -4.70
CA LYS A 72 -10.49 -9.92 -4.32
C LYS A 72 -11.55 -9.63 -3.28
N HIS A 73 -12.66 -10.36 -3.34
CA HIS A 73 -13.60 -10.45 -2.23
C HIS A 73 -12.85 -10.80 -0.93
N ASN A 74 -13.35 -10.32 0.19
CA ASN A 74 -12.67 -10.39 1.48
C ASN A 74 -12.28 -11.81 1.94
N ARG A 75 -13.01 -12.86 1.52
CA ARG A 75 -12.75 -14.26 1.87
C ARG A 75 -11.43 -14.82 1.28
N PRO A 76 -11.19 -14.81 -0.05
CA PRO A 76 -9.90 -15.24 -0.61
C PRO A 76 -8.72 -14.38 -0.16
N MET A 77 -8.95 -13.10 0.18
CA MET A 77 -7.91 -12.25 0.76
C MET A 77 -7.44 -12.75 2.14
N ALA A 78 -8.33 -13.33 2.94
CA ALA A 78 -7.97 -13.86 4.26
C ALA A 78 -6.88 -14.95 4.17
N GLY A 79 -6.98 -15.86 3.18
CA GLY A 79 -5.96 -16.88 2.95
C GLY A 79 -4.62 -16.29 2.51
N LEU A 80 -4.64 -15.27 1.65
CA LEU A 80 -3.43 -14.57 1.19
C LEU A 80 -2.76 -13.79 2.34
N LEU A 81 -3.55 -13.16 3.21
CA LEU A 81 -3.06 -12.47 4.42
C LEU A 81 -2.48 -13.44 5.43
N SER A 82 -3.10 -14.62 5.62
CA SER A 82 -2.53 -15.68 6.47
C SER A 82 -1.19 -16.19 5.94
N LEU A 83 -1.05 -16.33 4.61
CA LEU A 83 0.24 -16.68 4.00
C LEU A 83 1.27 -15.56 4.21
N PHE A 84 0.94 -14.31 3.92
CA PHE A 84 1.83 -13.18 4.19
C PHE A 84 2.19 -13.10 5.67
N GLY A 85 1.26 -13.38 6.57
CA GLY A 85 1.53 -13.39 7.99
C GLY A 85 2.49 -14.49 8.43
N ALA A 86 2.35 -15.69 7.86
CA ALA A 86 3.28 -16.79 8.09
C ALA A 86 4.69 -16.48 7.55
N PHE A 87 4.80 -15.86 6.37
CA PHE A 87 6.09 -15.54 5.76
C PHE A 87 6.77 -14.28 6.33
N LEU A 88 6.00 -13.29 6.77
CA LEU A 88 6.52 -11.98 7.21
C LEU A 88 6.50 -11.83 8.74
N GLY A 89 5.99 -12.82 9.48
CA GLY A 89 5.83 -12.75 10.95
C GLY A 89 4.75 -11.77 11.39
N ILE A 90 3.77 -11.48 10.53
CA ILE A 90 2.76 -10.43 10.73
C ILE A 90 1.37 -11.07 10.92
N ASP A 91 0.81 -11.03 12.13
CA ASP A 91 -0.52 -11.58 12.40
C ASP A 91 -1.66 -10.65 11.88
N VAL A 92 -1.92 -10.72 10.56
CA VAL A 92 -2.99 -9.97 9.90
C VAL A 92 -4.16 -10.90 9.59
N SER A 93 -5.24 -10.74 10.35
CA SER A 93 -6.53 -11.36 10.02
C SER A 93 -7.36 -10.44 9.14
N TYR A 94 -8.39 -10.98 8.50
CA TYR A 94 -9.38 -10.17 7.79
C TYR A 94 -10.02 -9.09 8.68
N LYS A 95 -10.32 -9.41 9.95
CA LYS A 95 -10.82 -8.42 10.94
C LYS A 95 -9.80 -7.33 11.25
N THR A 96 -8.51 -7.65 11.16
CA THR A 96 -7.45 -6.64 11.28
C THR A 96 -7.58 -5.62 10.15
N VAL A 97 -7.77 -6.08 8.91
CA VAL A 97 -7.96 -5.20 7.75
C VAL A 97 -9.22 -4.33 7.87
N GLU A 98 -10.34 -4.88 8.33
CA GLU A 98 -11.56 -4.09 8.58
C GLU A 98 -11.30 -2.94 9.55
N ARG A 99 -10.56 -3.19 10.63
CA ARG A 99 -10.20 -2.17 11.62
C ARG A 99 -9.23 -1.12 11.08
N LEU A 100 -8.40 -1.45 10.09
CA LEU A 100 -7.47 -0.48 9.50
C LEU A 100 -8.20 0.63 8.74
N TYR A 101 -9.41 0.41 8.24
CA TYR A 101 -10.18 1.48 7.59
C TYR A 101 -10.59 2.60 8.55
N SER A 102 -10.70 2.28 9.85
CA SER A 102 -11.06 3.24 10.91
C SER A 102 -9.86 3.76 11.69
N ASP A 103 -8.63 3.36 11.33
CA ASP A 103 -7.41 3.81 12.00
C ASP A 103 -7.01 5.20 11.46
N GLU A 104 -7.08 6.22 12.31
CA GLU A 104 -6.82 7.62 11.94
C GLU A 104 -5.41 7.82 11.36
N LEU A 105 -4.39 7.18 11.94
CA LEU A 105 -3.02 7.29 11.41
C LEU A 105 -2.89 6.68 10.03
N VAL A 106 -3.63 5.60 9.77
CA VAL A 106 -3.69 4.97 8.44
C VAL A 106 -4.41 5.89 7.45
N GLN A 107 -5.50 6.52 7.84
CA GLN A 107 -6.21 7.49 7.00
C GLN A 107 -5.34 8.70 6.67
N MET A 108 -4.62 9.25 7.64
CA MET A 108 -3.65 10.35 7.42
C MET A 108 -2.52 9.93 6.48
N ALA A 109 -1.97 8.73 6.66
CA ALA A 109 -0.94 8.21 5.77
C ALA A 109 -1.46 8.08 4.32
N LEU A 110 -2.67 7.55 4.13
CA LEU A 110 -3.30 7.45 2.81
C LEU A 110 -3.58 8.83 2.20
N HIS A 111 -4.04 9.80 3.00
CA HIS A 111 -4.22 11.18 2.56
C HIS A 111 -2.89 11.80 2.11
N ASN A 112 -1.83 11.64 2.90
CA ASN A 112 -0.50 12.14 2.57
C ASN A 112 0.05 11.48 1.30
N MET A 113 -0.15 10.16 1.12
CA MET A 113 0.21 9.46 -0.13
C MET A 113 -0.53 10.05 -1.33
N PHE A 114 -1.83 10.35 -1.20
CA PHE A 114 -2.63 10.96 -2.26
C PHE A 114 -2.09 12.35 -2.63
N VAL A 115 -1.85 13.21 -1.62
CA VAL A 115 -1.28 14.55 -1.82
C VAL A 115 0.09 14.46 -2.51
N LEU A 116 0.99 13.61 -2.03
CA LEU A 116 2.32 13.40 -2.63
C LEU A 116 2.23 12.92 -4.08
N THR A 117 1.28 12.03 -4.39
CA THR A 117 1.05 11.55 -5.75
C THR A 117 0.65 12.70 -6.68
N ILE A 118 -0.23 13.59 -6.23
CA ILE A 118 -0.62 14.78 -7.00
C ILE A 118 0.55 15.74 -7.16
N LYS A 119 1.32 16.00 -6.10
CA LYS A 119 2.52 16.85 -6.16
C LYS A 119 3.49 16.37 -7.22
N ARG A 120 3.82 15.07 -7.21
CA ARG A 120 4.74 14.45 -8.17
C ARG A 120 4.22 14.54 -9.62
N ARG A 121 2.91 14.46 -9.82
CA ARG A 121 2.30 14.52 -11.16
C ARG A 121 2.10 15.93 -11.70
N CYS A 122 1.79 16.90 -10.84
CA CYS A 122 1.33 18.24 -11.24
C CYS A 122 2.29 19.38 -10.87
N GLY A 123 3.35 19.12 -10.10
CA GLY A 123 4.33 20.12 -9.68
C GLY A 123 3.78 21.23 -8.78
N ARG A 124 2.58 21.06 -8.19
CA ARG A 124 1.94 22.06 -7.32
C ARG A 124 2.27 21.83 -5.85
N ILE A 125 2.36 22.91 -5.07
CA ILE A 125 2.42 22.84 -3.60
C ILE A 125 1.00 22.59 -3.07
N ILE A 126 0.85 21.57 -2.25
CA ILE A 126 -0.42 21.12 -1.66
C ILE A 126 -0.10 20.72 -0.22
N ASP A 127 -0.89 21.14 0.76
CA ASP A 127 -0.58 20.83 2.15
C ASP A 127 -0.87 19.35 2.46
N THR A 128 0.06 18.71 3.20
CA THR A 128 -0.12 17.37 3.75
C THR A 128 -0.61 17.50 5.20
N SER A 129 -1.46 16.59 5.66
CA SER A 129 -1.89 16.56 7.06
C SER A 129 -0.73 16.10 7.95
N GLY A 130 -0.48 16.85 9.03
CA GLY A 130 0.57 16.60 10.02
C GLY A 130 0.09 15.73 11.16
#